data_AF-A0A6H2A2X0-F1
#
_entry.id   AF-A0A6H2A2X0-F1
#
_cell.length_a   1.000
_cell.length_b   1.000
_cell.length_c   1.000
_cell.angle_alpha   90.00
_cell.angle_beta   90.00
_cell.angle_gamma   90.00
#
_symmetry.space_group_name_H-M   'P 1'
#
loop_
_entity.id
_entity.type
_entity.pdbx_description
1 polymer ?
#
loop_
_entity_poly.entity_id
_entity_poly.type
_entity_poly.pdbx_seq_one_letter_code
_entity_poly.pdbx_strand_id
1 'polypeptide(L)'
;MIWRIRIGRWRFTWTMARTQHVIGVNSILDNGAHILMWDFDDVKLPTVRETLEYVQRVYELPPIYILETKRKSNYIAYCFKRVPWRKAVEIICSTPNVDYGFIKYGVYRQHFTLRVTPKGKRKPVLIHIIPSGVKEDAYITHLRNWVRYETLEDGQEVKVKELRLK
;
A
#
# COMPACT_ATOMS: atom_id res chain seq x y z
N MET A 1 -11.35 3.43 -21.65
CA MET A 1 -11.02 4.01 -22.98
C MET A 1 -10.19 5.26 -22.77
N ILE A 2 -9.04 5.37 -23.44
CA ILE A 2 -8.23 6.59 -23.44
C ILE A 2 -8.19 7.15 -24.85
N TRP A 3 -8.59 8.41 -25.00
CA TRP A 3 -8.39 9.22 -26.18
C TRP A 3 -7.22 10.17 -25.96
N ARG A 4 -6.24 10.13 -26.85
CA ARG A 4 -5.09 11.05 -26.83
C ARG A 4 -5.06 11.83 -28.13
N ILE A 5 -5.04 13.15 -28.01
CA ILE A 5 -4.92 14.08 -29.13
C ILE A 5 -3.69 14.94 -28.88
N ARG A 6 -2.89 15.14 -29.92
CA ARG A 6 -1.71 16.02 -29.89
C ARG A 6 -1.91 17.15 -30.89
N ILE A 7 -1.79 18.40 -30.42
CA ILE A 7 -1.86 19.61 -31.26
C ILE A 7 -0.56 20.38 -31.03
N GLY A 8 0.35 20.32 -32.00
CA GLY A 8 1.71 20.85 -31.87
C GLY A 8 2.45 20.23 -30.67
N ARG A 9 2.86 21.08 -29.71
CA ARG A 9 3.55 20.65 -28.47
C ARG A 9 2.60 20.23 -27.35
N TRP A 10 1.30 20.48 -27.48
CA TRP A 10 0.30 20.19 -26.44
C TRP A 10 -0.26 18.77 -26.60
N ARG A 11 -0.45 18.08 -25.47
CA ARG A 11 -1.04 16.74 -25.39
C ARG A 11 -2.29 16.78 -24.53
N PHE A 12 -3.43 16.48 -25.12
CA PHE A 12 -4.70 16.31 -24.43
C PHE A 12 -4.98 14.82 -24.25
N THR A 13 -5.36 14.42 -23.05
CA THR A 13 -5.74 13.04 -22.74
C THR A 13 -7.12 13.04 -22.11
N TRP A 14 -8.06 12.31 -22.72
CA TRP A 14 -9.39 12.10 -22.20
C TRP A 14 -9.56 10.63 -21.83
N THR A 15 -9.96 10.35 -20.59
CA THR A 15 -10.06 8.98 -20.07
C THR A 15 -11.46 8.75 -19.52
N MET A 16 -12.14 7.73 -20.05
CA MET A 16 -13.38 7.21 -19.49
C MET A 16 -13.12 5.76 -19.05
N ALA A 17 -13.18 5.49 -17.77
CA ALA A 17 -12.94 4.18 -17.19
C ALA A 17 -13.92 3.91 -16.05
N ARG A 18 -14.17 2.64 -15.74
CA ARG A 18 -14.99 2.33 -14.56
C ARG A 18 -14.14 2.47 -13.32
N THR A 19 -14.68 3.18 -12.35
CA THR A 19 -14.08 3.32 -11.03
C THR A 19 -14.81 2.43 -10.03
N GLN A 20 -14.08 2.04 -8.99
CA GLN A 20 -14.62 1.40 -7.81
C GLN A 20 -14.24 2.24 -6.60
N HIS A 21 -15.16 2.33 -5.64
CA HIS A 21 -14.88 2.97 -4.35
C HIS A 21 -14.10 2.03 -3.45
N VAL A 22 -13.07 2.60 -2.84
CA VAL A 22 -12.13 1.89 -1.98
C VAL A 22 -12.06 2.58 -0.63
N ILE A 23 -12.00 1.77 0.42
CA ILE A 23 -11.72 2.25 1.77
C ILE A 23 -10.31 1.79 2.11
N GLY A 24 -9.48 2.75 2.50
CA GLY A 24 -8.16 2.52 3.04
C GLY A 24 -8.02 3.08 4.44
N VAL A 25 -6.96 2.64 5.12
CA VAL A 25 -6.53 3.15 6.41
C VAL A 25 -5.16 3.77 6.28
N ASN A 26 -5.00 4.99 6.79
CA ASN A 26 -3.74 5.71 6.76
C ASN A 26 -2.88 5.34 7.97
N SER A 27 -1.56 5.35 7.77
CA SER A 27 -0.55 5.10 8.80
C SER A 27 -0.46 6.17 9.88
N ILE A 28 -0.92 7.38 9.58
CA ILE A 28 -0.84 8.53 10.49
C ILE A 28 -1.83 8.39 11.64
N LEU A 29 -1.35 8.69 12.84
CA LEU A 29 -2.09 8.65 14.10
C LEU A 29 -2.48 10.08 14.54
N ASP A 30 -3.39 10.19 15.49
CA ASP A 30 -3.91 11.48 16.00
C ASP A 30 -2.80 12.43 16.50
N ASN A 31 -1.66 11.89 16.96
CA ASN A 31 -0.50 12.64 17.44
C ASN A 31 0.55 12.95 16.35
N GLY A 32 0.26 12.69 15.07
CA GLY A 32 1.19 12.89 13.96
C GLY A 32 2.29 11.83 13.84
N ALA A 33 2.36 10.85 14.75
CA ALA A 33 3.20 9.67 14.58
C ALA A 33 2.59 8.72 13.53
N HIS A 34 3.38 7.76 13.07
CA HIS A 34 2.93 6.75 12.12
C HIS A 34 3.08 5.35 12.70
N ILE A 35 2.19 4.44 12.32
CA ILE A 35 2.50 3.01 12.36
C ILE A 35 3.19 2.57 11.08
N LEU A 36 3.84 1.40 11.14
CA LEU A 36 4.45 0.81 9.97
C LEU A 36 3.44 -0.06 9.23
N MET A 37 3.42 0.11 7.92
CA MET A 37 2.56 -0.59 6.98
C MET A 37 3.39 -0.98 5.77
N TRP A 38 3.18 -2.19 5.26
CA TRP A 38 3.81 -2.66 4.02
C TRP A 38 2.77 -3.22 3.08
N ASP A 39 2.98 -3.02 1.78
CA ASP A 39 2.20 -3.61 0.70
C ASP A 39 3.15 -4.37 -0.23
N PHE A 40 2.83 -5.63 -0.52
CA PHE A 40 3.61 -6.52 -1.37
C PHE A 40 2.71 -7.05 -2.48
N ASP A 41 3.07 -6.74 -3.72
CA ASP A 41 2.36 -7.17 -4.92
C ASP A 41 3.19 -8.21 -5.69
N ASP A 42 2.57 -9.36 -5.99
CA ASP A 42 3.17 -10.49 -6.71
C ASP A 42 4.46 -11.06 -6.07
N VAL A 43 4.53 -11.04 -4.74
CA VAL A 43 5.64 -11.61 -3.94
C VAL A 43 5.16 -12.84 -3.18
N LYS A 44 5.95 -13.93 -3.13
CA LYS A 44 5.60 -15.15 -2.39
C LYS A 44 5.72 -14.95 -0.89
N LEU A 45 4.81 -15.56 -0.11
CA LEU A 45 4.81 -15.46 1.36
C LEU A 45 6.16 -15.76 2.05
N PRO A 46 6.93 -16.80 1.69
CA PRO A 46 8.23 -17.04 2.32
C PRO A 46 9.19 -15.84 2.19
N THR A 47 9.25 -15.23 1.00
CA THR A 47 10.06 -14.03 0.76
C THR A 47 9.58 -12.83 1.56
N VAL A 48 8.25 -12.63 1.67
CA VAL A 48 7.68 -11.58 2.53
C VAL A 48 8.08 -11.78 3.99
N ARG A 49 8.01 -13.02 4.49
CA ARG A 49 8.39 -13.36 5.86
C ARG A 49 9.86 -13.10 6.14
N GLU A 50 10.77 -13.64 5.32
CA GLU A 50 12.21 -13.46 5.47
C GLU A 50 12.61 -11.96 5.45
N THR A 51 12.00 -11.20 4.55
CA THR A 51 12.21 -9.76 4.41
C THR A 51 11.77 -9.02 5.67
N LEU A 52 10.55 -9.29 6.16
CA LEU A 52 10.01 -8.63 7.34
C LEU A 52 10.73 -9.08 8.62
N GLU A 53 11.15 -10.34 8.73
CA GLU A 53 11.98 -10.85 9.83
C GLU A 53 13.33 -10.14 9.88
N TYR A 54 13.97 -9.92 8.72
CA TYR A 54 15.22 -9.16 8.65
C TYR A 54 15.02 -7.72 9.15
N VAL A 55 14.02 -7.02 8.63
CA VAL A 55 13.73 -5.63 9.02
C VAL A 55 13.33 -5.54 10.49
N GLN A 56 12.54 -6.49 11.00
CA GLN A 56 12.15 -6.55 12.41
C GLN A 56 13.37 -6.64 13.32
N ARG A 57 14.37 -7.47 12.96
CA ARG A 57 15.63 -7.58 13.73
C ARG A 57 16.47 -6.31 13.67
N VAL A 58 16.61 -5.71 12.48
CA VAL A 58 17.44 -4.51 12.28
C VAL A 58 16.91 -3.30 13.05
N TYR A 59 15.59 -3.15 13.14
CA TYR A 59 14.94 -1.99 13.77
C TYR A 59 14.29 -2.30 15.11
N GLU A 60 14.51 -3.49 15.67
CA GLU A 60 13.92 -3.96 16.94
C GLU A 60 12.40 -3.74 17.00
N LEU A 61 11.70 -4.18 15.94
CA LEU A 61 10.27 -3.94 15.82
C LEU A 61 9.45 -4.94 16.66
N PRO A 62 8.25 -4.56 17.14
CA PRO A 62 7.31 -5.46 17.79
C PRO A 62 6.71 -6.48 16.79
N PRO A 63 5.74 -7.33 17.19
CA PRO A 63 5.16 -8.30 16.28
C PRO A 63 4.67 -7.68 14.97
N ILE A 64 4.87 -8.41 13.87
CA ILE A 64 4.43 -8.00 12.53
C ILE A 64 3.32 -8.94 12.07
N TYR A 65 2.17 -8.38 11.72
CA TYR A 65 0.97 -9.09 11.32
C TYR A 65 0.89 -9.10 9.80
N ILE A 66 0.91 -10.28 9.18
CA ILE A 66 0.86 -10.44 7.73
C ILE A 66 -0.54 -10.93 7.33
N LEU A 67 -1.19 -10.16 6.47
CA LEU A 67 -2.50 -10.46 5.93
C LEU A 67 -2.41 -10.75 4.43
N GLU A 68 -3.11 -11.78 3.97
CA GLU A 68 -3.25 -12.11 2.56
C GLU A 68 -4.42 -11.31 1.96
N THR A 69 -4.15 -10.49 0.94
CA THR A 69 -5.16 -9.70 0.21
C THR A 69 -5.55 -10.34 -1.11
N LYS A 70 -4.62 -11.04 -1.77
CA LYS A 70 -4.86 -11.88 -2.95
C LYS A 70 -4.16 -13.23 -2.75
N ARG A 71 -4.90 -14.31 -2.97
CA ARG A 71 -4.43 -15.67 -2.71
C ARG A 71 -3.05 -15.91 -3.32
N LYS A 72 -2.08 -16.30 -2.47
CA LYS A 72 -0.72 -16.69 -2.85
C LYS A 72 0.12 -15.63 -3.59
N SER A 73 -0.31 -14.36 -3.63
CA SER A 73 0.35 -13.34 -4.47
C SER A 73 0.48 -11.96 -3.83
N ASN A 74 -0.54 -11.49 -3.09
CA ASN A 74 -0.48 -10.14 -2.52
C ASN A 74 -0.70 -10.18 -1.01
N TYR A 75 0.15 -9.43 -0.32
CA TYR A 75 0.22 -9.41 1.13
C TYR A 75 0.34 -7.98 1.62
N ILE A 76 -0.34 -7.68 2.73
CA ILE A 76 -0.12 -6.46 3.47
C ILE A 76 0.38 -6.82 4.85
N ALA A 77 1.17 -5.93 5.47
CA ALA A 77 1.62 -6.13 6.83
C ALA A 77 1.42 -4.88 7.69
N TYR A 78 1.15 -5.12 8.97
CA TYR A 78 1.06 -4.08 10.00
C TYR A 78 2.07 -4.36 11.10
N CYS A 79 2.69 -3.31 11.61
CA CYS A 79 3.47 -3.35 12.84
C CYS A 79 3.09 -2.15 13.69
N PHE A 80 2.55 -2.43 14.88
CA PHE A 80 1.99 -1.41 15.77
C PHE A 80 3.07 -0.73 16.61
N LYS A 81 3.99 -0.08 15.90
CA LYS A 81 5.05 0.76 16.46
C LYS A 81 4.85 2.20 16.02
N ARG A 82 4.73 3.13 16.96
CA ARG A 82 4.72 4.57 16.73
C ARG A 82 6.12 5.02 16.36
N VAL A 83 6.25 5.61 15.19
CA VAL A 83 7.51 6.19 14.72
C VAL A 83 7.27 7.57 14.11
N PRO A 84 8.26 8.48 14.16
CA PRO A 84 8.22 9.70 13.36
C PRO A 84 8.18 9.37 11.87
N TRP A 85 7.57 10.23 11.06
CA TRP A 85 7.41 10.04 9.61
C TRP A 85 8.71 9.64 8.89
N ARG A 86 9.81 10.37 9.14
CA ARG A 86 11.11 10.07 8.52
C ARG A 86 11.59 8.65 8.80
N LYS A 87 11.37 8.16 10.03
CA LYS A 87 11.75 6.80 10.43
C LYS A 87 10.84 5.75 9.80
N ALA A 88 9.54 6.04 9.65
CA ALA A 88 8.63 5.17 8.88
C ALA A 88 9.11 5.00 7.43
N VAL A 89 9.44 6.11 6.76
CA VAL A 89 9.95 6.09 5.38
C VAL A 89 11.27 5.32 5.29
N GLU A 90 12.22 5.57 6.19
CA GLU A 90 13.50 4.84 6.25
C GLU A 90 13.28 3.32 6.33
N ILE A 91 12.46 2.86 7.29
CA ILE A 91 12.18 1.45 7.50
C ILE A 91 11.51 0.83 6.27
N ILE A 92 10.46 1.46 5.75
CA ILE A 92 9.69 0.93 4.61
C ILE A 92 10.54 0.90 3.33
N CYS A 93 11.29 1.96 3.03
CA CYS A 93 12.18 2.00 1.87
C CYS A 93 13.38 1.04 2.00
N SER A 94 13.83 0.74 3.22
CA SER A 94 14.87 -0.26 3.46
C SER A 94 14.37 -1.71 3.39
N THR A 95 13.05 -1.92 3.27
CA THR A 95 12.43 -3.25 3.20
C THR A 95 12.39 -3.72 1.74
N PRO A 96 13.11 -4.79 1.35
CA PRO A 96 13.04 -5.32 -0.01
C PRO A 96 11.62 -5.73 -0.45
N ASN A 97 11.35 -5.68 -1.76
CA ASN A 97 10.12 -6.18 -2.39
C ASN A 97 8.81 -5.47 -2.02
N VAL A 98 8.85 -4.38 -1.27
CA VAL A 98 7.67 -3.53 -1.06
C VAL A 98 7.25 -2.92 -2.40
N ASP A 99 5.94 -2.84 -2.66
CA ASP A 99 5.43 -2.23 -3.88
C ASP A 99 5.95 -0.79 -4.02
N TYR A 100 6.58 -0.52 -5.16
CA TYR A 100 7.12 0.80 -5.46
C TYR A 100 6.01 1.84 -5.58
N GLY A 101 4.82 1.45 -6.06
CA GLY A 101 3.65 2.33 -6.09
C GLY A 101 3.27 2.79 -4.68
N PHE A 102 3.16 1.86 -3.75
CA PHE A 102 2.93 2.10 -2.34
C PHE A 102 3.96 3.05 -1.74
N ILE A 103 5.26 2.81 -1.96
CA ILE A 103 6.33 3.70 -1.50
C ILE A 103 6.18 5.10 -2.09
N LYS A 104 6.12 5.19 -3.43
CA LYS A 104 6.09 6.46 -4.16
C LYS A 104 4.91 7.33 -3.71
N TYR A 105 3.71 6.78 -3.70
CA TYR A 105 2.53 7.55 -3.31
C TYR A 105 2.46 7.78 -1.80
N GLY A 106 2.99 6.87 -0.99
CA GLY A 106 3.08 7.06 0.46
C GLY A 106 3.99 8.23 0.82
N VAL A 107 5.18 8.28 0.21
CA VAL A 107 6.14 9.37 0.38
C VAL A 107 5.56 10.70 -0.09
N TYR A 108 4.97 10.73 -1.29
CA TYR A 108 4.35 11.94 -1.85
C TYR A 108 3.24 12.52 -0.95
N ARG A 109 2.41 11.67 -0.35
CA ARG A 109 1.28 12.06 0.52
C ARG A 109 1.67 12.28 1.98
N GLN A 110 2.92 11.99 2.35
CA GLN A 110 3.41 12.00 3.73
C GLN A 110 2.66 11.05 4.68
N HIS A 111 2.10 9.97 4.15
CA HIS A 111 1.54 8.85 4.91
C HIS A 111 1.34 7.64 3.99
N PHE A 112 1.55 6.45 4.52
CA PHE A 112 1.17 5.20 3.86
C PHE A 112 -0.32 4.90 4.04
N THR A 113 -0.92 4.22 3.06
CA THR A 113 -2.34 3.83 3.09
C THR A 113 -2.47 2.37 2.65
N LEU A 114 -3.10 1.53 3.47
CA LEU A 114 -3.45 0.16 3.08
C LEU A 114 -4.94 0.05 2.79
N ARG A 115 -5.26 -0.66 1.71
CA ARG A 115 -6.65 -0.94 1.31
C ARG A 115 -7.25 -2.00 2.23
N VAL A 116 -8.43 -1.71 2.76
CA VAL A 116 -9.20 -2.65 3.60
C VAL A 116 -10.38 -3.24 2.84
N THR A 117 -10.94 -2.50 1.87
CA THR A 117 -12.00 -3.05 1.03
C THR A 117 -11.49 -4.17 0.12
N PRO A 118 -12.32 -5.19 -0.15
CA PRO A 118 -11.91 -6.31 -0.98
C PRO A 118 -11.34 -5.94 -2.34
N LYS A 119 -10.30 -6.68 -2.75
CA LYS A 119 -9.86 -6.80 -4.14
C LYS A 119 -10.41 -8.13 -4.65
N GLY A 120 -11.35 -8.12 -5.60
CA GLY A 120 -12.00 -9.35 -6.09
C GLY A 120 -12.88 -10.09 -5.06
N LYS A 121 -13.66 -9.36 -4.26
CA LYS A 121 -14.63 -9.87 -3.24
C LYS A 121 -14.04 -10.52 -1.98
N ARG A 122 -12.72 -10.60 -1.81
CA ARG A 122 -12.10 -11.12 -0.58
C ARG A 122 -11.52 -10.02 0.31
N LYS A 123 -11.87 -10.05 1.61
CA LYS A 123 -11.27 -9.19 2.64
C LYS A 123 -9.87 -9.71 3.00
N PRO A 124 -8.94 -8.85 3.44
CA PRO A 124 -7.65 -9.28 3.97
C PRO A 124 -7.83 -10.32 5.09
N VAL A 125 -7.06 -11.41 5.04
CA VAL A 125 -7.10 -12.49 6.06
C VAL A 125 -5.75 -12.56 6.74
N LEU A 126 -5.72 -12.52 8.07
CA LEU A 126 -4.49 -12.75 8.83
C LEU A 126 -4.03 -14.19 8.62
N ILE A 127 -2.80 -14.36 8.13
CA ILE A 127 -2.23 -15.68 7.81
C ILE A 127 -0.95 -15.98 8.58
N HIS A 128 -0.27 -14.96 9.09
CA HIS A 128 0.98 -15.13 9.82
C HIS A 128 1.25 -13.97 10.76
N ILE A 129 1.95 -14.26 11.87
CA ILE A 129 2.47 -13.26 12.80
C ILE A 129 3.94 -13.58 13.00
N ILE A 130 4.81 -12.60 12.77
CA ILE A 130 6.23 -12.70 13.11
C ILE A 130 6.38 -12.22 14.56
N PRO A 131 6.69 -13.11 15.53
CA PRO A 131 6.75 -12.76 16.94
C PRO A 131 7.94 -11.84 17.24
N SER A 132 7.85 -11.08 18.33
CA SER A 132 8.95 -10.25 18.85
C SER A 132 8.82 -10.13 20.36
N GLY A 133 9.96 -9.98 21.05
CA GLY A 133 10.00 -9.62 22.47
C GLY A 133 9.73 -8.14 22.75
N VAL A 134 9.74 -7.30 21.71
CA VAL A 134 9.45 -5.88 21.80
C VAL A 134 7.94 -5.66 21.87
N LYS A 135 7.49 -4.82 22.81
CA LYS A 135 6.08 -4.50 22.98
C LYS A 135 5.58 -3.50 21.94
N GLU A 136 4.34 -3.67 21.52
CA GLU A 136 3.61 -2.67 20.73
C GLU A 136 3.34 -1.42 21.57
N ASP A 137 3.36 -0.25 20.92
CA ASP A 137 3.00 1.05 21.53
C ASP A 137 1.92 1.79 20.72
N ALA A 138 1.38 1.14 19.68
CA ALA A 138 0.14 1.49 19.02
C ALA A 138 -0.87 0.33 19.12
N TYR A 139 -2.12 0.60 18.78
CA TYR A 139 -3.21 -0.38 18.83
C TYR A 139 -4.12 -0.13 17.64
N ILE A 140 -4.90 -1.14 17.26
CA ILE A 140 -5.87 -1.02 16.16
C ILE A 140 -6.87 0.13 16.36
N THR A 141 -7.22 0.45 17.61
CA THR A 141 -8.13 1.56 17.97
C THR A 141 -7.55 2.95 17.68
N HIS A 142 -6.23 3.04 17.46
CA HIS A 142 -5.56 4.27 17.03
C HIS A 142 -5.62 4.48 15.52
N LEU A 143 -6.02 3.47 14.74
CA LEU A 143 -6.24 3.59 13.30
C LEU A 143 -7.58 4.25 13.01
N ARG A 144 -7.62 5.58 13.16
CA ARG A 144 -8.83 6.40 13.00
C ARG A 144 -8.86 7.19 11.70
N ASN A 145 -7.75 7.25 10.99
CA ASN A 145 -7.64 7.98 9.73
C ASN A 145 -8.05 7.08 8.55
N TRP A 146 -9.36 6.96 8.36
CA TRP A 146 -9.97 6.20 7.27
C TRP A 146 -10.21 7.10 6.07
N VAL A 147 -9.83 6.63 4.89
CA VAL A 147 -9.99 7.37 3.63
C VAL A 147 -10.84 6.58 2.65
N ARG A 148 -11.78 7.28 2.00
CA ARG A 148 -12.51 6.78 0.84
C ARG A 148 -11.91 7.40 -0.42
N TYR A 149 -11.52 6.57 -1.37
CA TYR A 149 -10.97 7.03 -2.65
C TYR A 149 -11.45 6.14 -3.81
N GLU A 150 -11.20 6.59 -5.03
CA GLU A 150 -11.57 5.87 -6.24
C GLU A 150 -10.33 5.26 -6.89
N THR A 151 -10.48 4.04 -7.39
CA THR A 151 -9.47 3.40 -8.24
C THR A 151 -10.16 2.78 -9.45
N LEU A 152 -9.40 2.47 -10.49
CA LEU A 152 -9.91 1.70 -11.62
C LEU A 152 -10.36 0.30 -11.18
N GLU A 153 -11.40 -0.24 -11.83
CA GLU A 153 -11.77 -1.66 -11.65
C GLU A 153 -10.63 -2.59 -12.10
N ASP A 154 -10.36 -3.63 -11.32
CA ASP A 154 -9.31 -4.61 -11.63
C ASP A 154 -9.61 -5.34 -12.95
N GLY A 155 -8.59 -5.50 -13.81
CA GLY A 155 -8.70 -6.24 -15.07
C GLY A 155 -9.21 -5.44 -16.27
N GLN A 156 -9.39 -4.12 -16.16
CA GLN A 156 -9.67 -3.28 -17.34
C GLN A 156 -8.40 -3.06 -18.17
N GLU A 157 -8.31 -3.74 -19.32
CA GLU A 157 -7.43 -3.29 -20.40
C GLU A 157 -7.93 -1.95 -20.93
N VAL A 158 -7.18 -0.89 -20.64
CA VAL A 158 -7.52 0.43 -21.15
C VAL A 158 -7.07 0.53 -22.61
N LYS A 159 -7.99 0.29 -23.55
CA LYS A 159 -7.74 0.53 -24.97
C LYS A 159 -7.40 2.01 -25.20
N VAL A 160 -6.18 2.25 -25.69
CA VAL A 160 -5.68 3.58 -26.07
C VAL A 160 -5.94 3.76 -27.57
N LYS A 161 -6.67 4.81 -27.94
CA LYS A 161 -6.76 5.30 -29.32
C LYS A 161 -5.93 6.57 -29.42
N GLU A 162 -4.93 6.55 -30.28
CA GLU A 162 -4.06 7.70 -30.54
C GLU A 162 -4.46 8.34 -31.87
N LEU A 163 -4.81 9.62 -31.84
CA LEU A 163 -5.14 10.39 -33.04
C LEU A 163 -4.10 11.48 -33.22
N ARG A 164 -3.42 11.45 -34.37
CA ARG A 164 -2.54 12.52 -34.82
C ARG A 164 -3.28 13.31 -35.88
N LEU A 165 -3.65 14.54 -35.55
CA LEU A 165 -4.14 15.49 -36.54
C LEU A 165 -2.90 16.00 -37.30
N LYS A 166 -2.90 15.83 -38.63
CA LYS A 166 -1.87 16.39 -39.52
C LYS A 166 -2.07 17.88 -39.65
#